data_AF-A0A931GLZ9-F1
#
_entry.id   AF-A0A931GLZ9-F1
#
_cell.length_a   1.000
_cell.length_b   1.000
_cell.length_c   1.000
_cell.angle_alpha   90.00
_cell.angle_beta   90.00
_cell.angle_gamma   90.00
#
_symmetry.space_group_name_H-M   'P 1'
#
loop_
_entity.id
_entity.type
_entity.pdbx_description
1 polymer ?
#
loop_
_entity_poly.entity_id
_entity_poly.type
_entity_poly.pdbx_seq_one_letter_code
_entity_poly.pdbx_strand_id
1 'polypeptide(L)'
;MDEAEASGRIWRAQVRRRVPAEQGRDALARLIEYDSDPFEVELYELAADPRTLLIDRAQRRRAGQHERRVRRLEDRGRWAEQ
;
A
#
# COMPACT_ATOMS: atom_id res chain seq x y z
N MET A 1 -23.88 -2.86 -7.89
CA MET A 1 -22.57 -2.28 -7.53
C MET A 1 -21.82 -2.10 -8.84
N ASP A 2 -21.26 -0.92 -9.09
CA ASP A 2 -20.45 -0.68 -10.29
C ASP A 2 -19.17 -1.55 -10.23
N GLU A 3 -18.78 -2.13 -11.38
CA GLU A 3 -17.60 -2.99 -11.51
C GLU A 3 -16.32 -2.24 -11.13
N ALA A 4 -16.24 -0.96 -11.46
CA ALA A 4 -15.11 -0.11 -11.08
C ALA A 4 -15.01 0.07 -9.56
N GLU A 5 -16.15 0.15 -8.85
CA GLU A 5 -16.16 0.28 -7.39
C GLU A 5 -15.86 -1.06 -6.70
N ALA A 6 -16.34 -2.18 -7.25
CA ALA A 6 -15.98 -3.52 -6.77
C ALA A 6 -14.46 -3.77 -6.90
N SER A 7 -13.91 -3.49 -8.08
CA SER A 7 -12.47 -3.58 -8.36
C SER A 7 -11.66 -2.63 -7.47
N GLY A 8 -12.15 -1.40 -7.30
CA GLY A 8 -11.54 -0.41 -6.42
C GLY A 8 -11.51 -0.85 -4.96
N ARG A 9 -12.58 -1.50 -4.47
CA ARG A 9 -12.64 -2.04 -3.10
C ARG A 9 -11.62 -3.15 -2.89
N ILE A 10 -11.50 -4.08 -3.84
CA ILE A 10 -10.53 -5.17 -3.78
C ILE A 10 -9.11 -4.60 -3.78
N TRP A 11 -8.80 -3.69 -4.69
CA TRP A 11 -7.49 -3.05 -4.79
C TRP A 11 -7.11 -2.32 -3.49
N ARG A 12 -8.01 -1.52 -2.91
CA ARG A 12 -7.77 -0.82 -1.63
C ARG A 12 -7.49 -1.80 -0.49
N ALA A 13 -8.20 -2.93 -0.44
CA ALA A 13 -7.98 -3.96 0.56
C ALA A 13 -6.61 -4.64 0.40
N GLN A 14 -6.19 -4.90 -0.84
CA GLN A 14 -4.87 -5.46 -1.15
C GLN A 14 -3.73 -4.49 -0.75
N VAL A 15 -3.82 -3.21 -1.13
CA VAL A 15 -2.83 -2.18 -0.77
C VAL A 15 -2.65 -2.09 0.74
N ARG A 16 -3.72 -2.26 1.52
CA ARG A 16 -3.65 -2.27 2.99
C ARG A 16 -2.96 -3.50 3.56
N ARG A 17 -3.17 -4.67 2.96
CA ARG A 17 -2.63 -5.95 3.43
C ARG A 17 -1.16 -6.15 3.04
N ARG A 18 -0.73 -5.54 1.94
CA ARG A 18 0.66 -5.67 1.47
C ARG A 18 1.62 -5.06 2.48
N VAL A 19 2.83 -5.58 2.56
CA VAL A 19 3.96 -4.98 3.28
C VAL A 19 4.38 -3.67 2.58
N PRO A 20 4.74 -2.59 3.32
CA PRO A 20 5.25 -1.37 2.72
C PRO A 20 6.49 -1.62 1.86
N ALA A 21 6.61 -0.90 0.75
CA ALA A 21 7.75 -1.06 -0.15
C ALA A 21 9.08 -0.77 0.58
N GLU A 22 9.11 0.19 1.51
CA GLU A 22 10.30 0.46 2.33
C GLU A 22 10.71 -0.72 3.20
N GLN A 23 9.76 -1.46 3.76
CA GLN A 23 10.10 -2.63 4.58
C GLN A 23 10.70 -3.75 3.72
N GLY A 24 10.20 -3.91 2.49
CA GLY A 24 10.80 -4.82 1.52
C GLY A 24 12.22 -4.40 1.15
N ARG A 25 12.43 -3.12 0.84
CA ARG A 25 13.75 -2.53 0.61
C ARG A 25 14.71 -2.76 1.78
N ASP A 26 14.26 -2.51 3.02
CA ASP A 26 15.09 -2.66 4.22
C ASP A 26 15.43 -4.13 4.51
N ALA A 27 14.52 -5.05 4.18
CA ALA A 27 14.80 -6.48 4.27
C ALA A 27 15.86 -6.91 3.24
N LEU A 28 15.74 -6.46 2.00
CA LEU A 28 16.72 -6.73 0.95
C LEU A 28 18.09 -6.12 1.26
N ALA A 29 18.15 -4.90 1.81
CA ALA A 29 19.40 -4.28 2.25
C ALA A 29 20.18 -5.16 3.25
N ARG A 30 19.47 -5.77 4.20
CA ARG A 30 20.07 -6.67 5.19
C ARG A 30 20.52 -8.01 4.59
N LEU A 31 19.79 -8.51 3.59
CA LEU A 31 20.16 -9.77 2.91
C LEU A 31 21.43 -9.57 2.07
N ILE A 32 21.50 -8.50 1.30
CA ILE A 32 22.67 -8.16 0.47
C ILE A 32 23.93 -7.94 1.30
N GLU A 33 23.79 -7.37 2.51
CA GLU A 33 24.92 -7.23 3.45
C GLU A 33 25.49 -8.60 3.88
N TYR A 34 24.67 -9.65 3.88
CA TYR A 34 25.06 -10.99 4.33
C TYR A 34 25.74 -11.82 3.23
N ASP A 35 25.16 -11.90 2.03
CA ASP A 35 25.66 -12.77 0.95
C ASP A 35 25.96 -12.07 -0.38
N SER A 36 25.47 -10.85 -0.56
CA SER A 36 25.62 -10.06 -1.79
C SER A 36 25.19 -10.82 -3.05
N ASP A 37 24.13 -11.62 -2.96
CA ASP A 37 23.59 -12.33 -4.11
C ASP A 37 23.17 -11.35 -5.23
N PRO A 38 23.64 -11.53 -6.49
CA PRO A 38 23.33 -10.58 -7.56
C PRO A 38 21.84 -10.39 -7.86
N PHE A 39 21.03 -11.44 -7.72
CA PHE A 39 19.60 -11.34 -7.94
C PHE A 39 18.93 -10.53 -6.84
N GLU A 40 19.36 -10.69 -5.59
CA GLU A 40 18.87 -9.88 -4.48
C GLU A 40 19.27 -8.41 -4.60
N VAL A 41 20.48 -8.14 -5.12
CA VAL A 41 20.93 -6.77 -5.46
C VAL A 41 20.01 -6.13 -6.49
N GLU A 42 19.68 -6.82 -7.58
CA GLU A 42 18.74 -6.31 -8.59
C GLU A 42 17.35 -6.02 -8.00
N LEU A 43 16.86 -6.91 -7.12
CA LEU A 43 15.58 -6.71 -6.42
C LEU A 43 15.63 -5.49 -5.49
N TYR A 44 16.74 -5.29 -4.78
CA TYR A 44 16.93 -4.12 -3.93
C TYR A 44 16.94 -2.84 -4.75
N GLU A 45 17.66 -2.78 -5.87
CA GLU A 45 17.70 -1.60 -6.72
C GLU A 45 16.30 -1.21 -7.22
N LEU A 46 15.51 -2.20 -7.64
CA LEU A 46 14.12 -1.98 -8.03
C LEU A 46 13.25 -1.51 -6.84
N ALA A 47 13.43 -2.11 -5.65
CA ALA A 47 12.67 -1.72 -4.46
C ALA A 47 13.09 -0.36 -3.88
N ALA A 48 14.36 0.03 -4.08
CA ALA A 48 14.95 1.27 -3.63
C ALA A 48 14.67 2.44 -4.59
N ASP A 49 14.20 2.16 -5.81
CA ASP A 49 13.79 3.18 -6.78
C ASP A 49 12.84 4.22 -6.11
N PRO A 50 13.23 5.51 -6.07
CA PRO A 50 12.43 6.53 -5.42
C PRO A 50 11.01 6.65 -5.96
N ARG A 51 10.82 6.38 -7.26
CA ARG A 51 9.50 6.42 -7.88
C ARG A 51 8.61 5.28 -7.39
N THR A 52 9.16 4.08 -7.25
CA THR A 52 8.48 2.92 -6.67
C THR A 52 8.01 3.19 -5.25
N LEU A 53 8.88 3.73 -4.40
CA LEU A 53 8.53 4.11 -3.02
C LEU A 53 7.44 5.20 -2.98
N LEU A 54 7.56 6.22 -3.84
CA LEU A 54 6.56 7.30 -3.93
C LEU A 54 5.18 6.78 -4.34
N ILE A 55 5.13 5.85 -5.30
CA ILE A 55 3.89 5.23 -5.75
C ILE A 55 3.24 4.41 -4.61
N ASP A 56 4.00 3.56 -3.91
CA ASP A 56 3.45 2.77 -2.79
C ASP A 56 2.84 3.67 -1.70
N ARG A 57 3.58 4.72 -1.29
CA ARG A 57 3.08 5.72 -0.33
C ARG A 57 1.79 6.38 -0.80
N ALA A 58 1.74 6.82 -2.06
CA ALA A 58 0.57 7.47 -2.63
C ALA A 58 -0.65 6.55 -2.66
N GLN A 59 -0.45 5.29 -3.07
CA GLN A 59 -1.51 4.28 -3.09
C GLN A 59 -2.07 4.02 -1.69
N ARG A 60 -1.20 3.79 -0.70
CA ARG A 60 -1.58 3.59 0.70
C ARG A 60 -2.33 4.79 1.27
N ARG A 61 -1.82 6.00 1.03
CA ARG A 61 -2.47 7.24 1.46
C ARG A 61 -3.88 7.35 0.86
N ARG A 62 -4.03 7.07 -0.43
CA ARG A 62 -5.34 7.10 -1.12
C ARG A 62 -6.31 6.08 -0.54
N ALA A 63 -5.85 4.84 -0.33
CA ALA A 63 -6.66 3.79 0.29
C ALA A 63 -7.13 4.19 1.71
N GLY A 64 -6.23 4.70 2.55
CA GLY A 64 -6.58 5.15 3.90
C GLY A 64 -7.48 6.38 3.94
N GLN A 65 -7.31 7.33 3.01
CA GLN A 65 -8.22 8.48 2.89
C GLN A 65 -9.64 8.06 2.50
N HIS A 66 -9.77 7.09 1.59
CA HIS A 66 -11.06 6.54 1.22
C HIS A 66 -11.74 5.86 2.41
N GLU A 67 -11.03 5.02 3.17
CA GLU A 67 -11.58 4.38 4.37
C GLU A 67 -12.07 5.39 5.41
N ARG A 68 -11.27 6.43 5.68
CA ARG A 68 -11.70 7.51 6.58
C ARG A 68 -12.94 8.24 6.07
N ARG A 69 -13.06 8.43 4.75
CA ARG A 69 -14.25 9.03 4.15
C ARG A 69 -15.47 8.14 4.33
N VAL A 70 -15.36 6.84 4.06
CA VAL A 70 -16.45 5.87 4.22
C VAL A 70 -16.91 5.84 5.68
N ARG A 71 -15.99 5.70 6.64
CA ARG A 71 -16.33 5.71 8.06
C ARG A 71 -17.07 6.98 8.48
N ARG A 72 -16.62 8.17 8.03
CA ARG A 72 -17.33 9.43 8.31
C ARG A 72 -18.75 9.48 7.74
N LEU A 73 -19.00 8.84 6.59
CA LEU A 73 -20.33 8.78 6.00
C LEU A 73 -21.24 7.83 6.79
N GLU A 74 -20.72 6.66 7.18
CA GLU A 74 -21.45 5.71 8.03
C GLU A 74 -21.78 6.33 9.38
N ASP A 75 -20.84 7.03 10.00
CA ASP A 75 -21.07 7.74 11.26
C ASP A 75 -22.22 8.74 11.11
N ARG A 76 -22.19 9.58 10.06
CA ARG A 76 -23.26 10.56 9.78
C ARG A 76 -24.62 9.91 9.54
N GLY A 77 -24.68 8.79 8.83
CA GLY A 77 -25.93 8.04 8.63
C GLY A 77 -26.52 7.56 9.95
N ARG A 78 -25.68 6.99 10.83
CA ARG A 78 -26.11 6.55 12.17
C ARG A 78 -26.56 7.71 13.08
N TRP A 79 -26.02 8.91 12.88
CA TRP A 79 -26.46 10.11 13.61
C TRP A 79 -27.77 10.70 13.07
N ALA A 80 -28.14 10.44 11.80
CA ALA A 80 -29.39 10.92 11.20
C ALA A 80 -30.58 9.98 11.41
N GLU A 81 -30.33 8.72 11.79
CA GLU A 81 -31.33 7.71 12.12
C GLU A 81 -31.72 7.68 13.61
N GLN A 82 -31.07 8.52 14.43
CA GLN A 82 -31.39 8.76 15.85
C GLN A 82 -32.21 10.05 16.01
#